data_AF-A0A191HVD1-F1
#
_entry.id   AF-A0A191HVD1-F1
#
_cell.length_a   1.000
_cell.length_b   1.000
_cell.length_c   1.000
_cell.angle_alpha   90.00
_cell.angle_beta   90.00
_cell.angle_gamma   90.00
#
_symmetry.space_group_name_H-M   'P 1'
#
loop_
_entity.id
_entity.type
_entity.pdbx_description
1 polymer ?
#
loop_
_entity_poly.entity_id
_entity_poly.type
_entity_poly.pdbx_seq_one_letter_code
_entity_poly.pdbx_strand_id
1 'polypeptide(L)'
;MNLVLKYCPEMDVHTSTQMTIANIETITYLKNIGVKRVVVPRESSLADIKVLSEGGLELEAFVHGAICISYSGQCLLSSMIGGRSGNKGACAQPCRLTYNLYLGIKK
;
A
#
# COMPACT_ATOMS: atom_id res chain seq x y z
N MET A 1 12.83 -7.07 5.66
CA MET A 1 13.20 -6.03 6.65
C MET A 1 14.38 -6.45 7.50
N ASN A 2 14.36 -7.62 8.14
CA ASN A 2 15.48 -8.09 9.00
C ASN A 2 16.86 -8.08 8.33
N LEU A 3 16.97 -8.36 7.03
CA LEU A 3 18.23 -8.28 6.30
C LEU A 3 18.75 -6.83 6.23
N VAL A 4 17.88 -5.88 5.92
CA VAL A 4 18.23 -4.45 5.86
C VAL A 4 18.63 -3.95 7.25
N LEU A 5 17.83 -4.26 8.27
CA LEU A 5 18.10 -3.89 9.66
C LEU A 5 19.44 -4.47 10.16
N LYS A 6 19.83 -5.65 9.68
CA LYS A 6 21.08 -6.31 10.05
C LYS A 6 22.30 -5.75 9.32
N TYR A 7 22.20 -5.54 8.00
CA TYR A 7 23.35 -5.21 7.16
C TYR A 7 23.49 -3.72 6.83
N CYS A 8 22.42 -2.95 6.98
CA CYS A 8 22.38 -1.50 6.77
C CYS A 8 21.69 -0.80 7.95
N PRO A 9 22.22 -0.90 9.18
CA PRO A 9 21.53 -0.45 10.40
C PRO A 9 21.28 1.06 10.46
N GLU A 10 22.05 1.87 9.72
CA GLU A 10 21.87 3.31 9.63
C GLU A 10 20.77 3.73 8.64
N MET A 11 20.28 2.80 7.80
CA MET A 11 19.24 3.11 6.84
C MET A 11 17.86 2.98 7.48
N ASP A 12 17.08 4.05 7.45
CA ASP A 12 15.71 4.03 7.91
C ASP A 12 14.87 3.05 7.09
N VAL A 13 14.10 2.21 7.80
CA VAL A 13 13.19 1.24 7.19
C VAL A 13 11.76 1.70 7.36
N HIS A 14 11.07 1.89 6.24
CA HIS A 14 9.66 2.25 6.19
C HIS A 14 8.84 1.11 5.58
N THR A 15 7.58 0.96 6.00
CA THR A 15 6.66 0.02 5.37
C THR A 15 5.78 0.71 4.34
N SER A 16 5.62 0.09 3.18
CA SER A 16 4.72 0.55 2.12
C SER A 16 3.26 0.25 2.46
N THR A 17 2.33 1.00 1.85
CA THR A 17 0.88 0.70 1.89
C THR A 17 0.60 -0.77 1.58
N GLN A 18 1.41 -1.37 0.72
CA GLN A 18 1.35 -2.78 0.30
C GLN A 18 1.50 -3.80 1.42
N MET A 19 1.95 -3.40 2.62
CA MET A 19 1.99 -4.24 3.81
C MET A 19 0.63 -4.32 4.53
N THR A 20 -0.35 -3.49 4.15
CA THR A 20 -1.74 -3.60 4.59
C THR A 20 -1.89 -3.55 6.12
N ILE A 21 -1.23 -2.59 6.75
CA ILE A 21 -1.22 -2.47 8.20
C ILE A 21 -2.52 -1.81 8.66
N ALA A 22 -3.35 -2.56 9.38
CA ALA A 22 -4.70 -2.15 9.78
C ALA A 22 -5.00 -2.34 11.28
N ASN A 23 -3.98 -2.64 12.10
CA ASN A 23 -4.14 -2.78 13.55
C ASN A 23 -2.91 -2.28 14.32
N ILE A 24 -3.11 -1.95 15.59
CA ILE A 24 -2.11 -1.32 16.45
C ILE A 24 -1.03 -2.30 16.91
N GLU A 25 -1.36 -3.60 17.03
CA GLU A 25 -0.43 -4.66 17.40
C GLU A 25 0.69 -4.78 16.37
N THR A 26 0.34 -4.66 15.08
CA THR A 26 1.31 -4.68 13.98
C THR A 26 2.21 -3.44 14.03
N ILE A 27 1.65 -2.25 14.30
CA ILE A 27 2.45 -1.01 14.49
C ILE A 27 3.47 -1.21 15.62
N THR A 28 3.02 -1.75 16.75
CA THR A 28 3.85 -1.99 17.94
C THR A 28 4.96 -2.99 17.63
N TYR A 29 4.64 -4.09 16.96
CA TYR A 29 5.63 -5.05 16.50
C TYR A 29 6.67 -4.42 15.57
N LEU A 30 6.23 -3.64 14.59
CA LEU A 30 7.13 -2.98 13.62
C LEU A 30 8.09 -2.00 14.30
N LYS A 31 7.57 -1.22 15.25
CA LYS A 31 8.38 -0.34 16.09
C LYS A 31 9.46 -1.13 16.85
N ASN A 32 9.09 -2.25 17.47
CA ASN A 32 10.03 -3.08 18.25
C ASN A 32 11.14 -3.71 17.40
N ILE A 33 10.88 -4.00 16.13
CA ILE A 33 11.92 -4.51 15.21
C ILE A 33 12.73 -3.39 14.54
N GLY A 34 12.47 -2.11 14.84
CA GLY A 34 13.28 -0.98 14.36
C GLY A 34 12.78 -0.32 13.07
N VAL A 35 11.54 -0.59 12.64
CA VAL A 35 10.90 0.23 11.59
C VAL A 35 10.69 1.65 12.12
N LYS A 36 10.83 2.64 11.24
CA LYS A 36 10.75 4.07 11.60
C LYS A 36 9.42 4.72 11.21
N ARG A 37 8.82 4.26 10.11
CA ARG A 37 7.58 4.82 9.58
C ARG A 37 6.69 3.75 8.95
N VAL A 38 5.39 3.93 9.12
CA VAL A 38 4.36 3.15 8.43
C VAL A 38 3.59 4.05 7.48
N VAL A 39 3.64 3.71 6.19
CA VAL A 39 2.74 4.31 5.20
C VAL A 39 1.42 3.54 5.25
N VAL A 40 0.37 4.18 5.75
CA VAL A 40 -0.93 3.53 6.01
C VAL A 40 -1.66 3.18 4.70
N PRO A 41 -2.50 2.13 4.70
CA PRO A 41 -3.37 1.81 3.56
C PRO A 41 -4.17 3.02 3.07
N ARG A 42 -4.42 3.12 1.75
CA ARG A 42 -5.11 4.29 1.15
C ARG A 42 -6.60 4.31 1.48
N GLU A 43 -7.12 3.15 1.84
CA GLU A 43 -8.47 2.87 2.28
C GLU A 43 -8.68 3.13 3.79
N SER A 44 -7.62 3.43 4.55
CA SER A 44 -7.74 3.71 5.99
C SER A 44 -8.51 5.00 6.23
N SER A 45 -9.51 4.94 7.11
CA SER A 45 -10.24 6.12 7.54
C SER A 45 -9.41 6.96 8.53
N LEU A 46 -9.79 8.22 8.73
CA LEU A 46 -9.18 9.06 9.78
C LEU A 46 -9.34 8.44 11.18
N ALA A 47 -10.44 7.73 11.43
CA ALA A 47 -10.67 7.03 12.69
C ALA A 47 -9.67 5.88 12.88
N ASP A 48 -9.44 5.09 11.83
CA ASP A 48 -8.44 4.01 11.86
C ASP A 48 -7.03 4.56 12.06
N ILE A 49 -6.67 5.61 11.31
CA ILE A 49 -5.36 6.27 11.43
C ILE A 49 -5.14 6.81 12.84
N LYS A 50 -6.18 7.36 13.47
CA LYS A 50 -6.11 7.81 14.87
C LYS A 50 -5.77 6.66 15.81
N VAL A 51 -6.45 5.53 15.70
CA VAL A 51 -6.16 4.33 16.52
C VAL A 51 -4.74 3.82 16.26
N LEU A 52 -4.33 3.74 14.99
CA LEU A 52 -2.97 3.30 14.64
C LEU A 52 -1.88 4.22 15.22
N SER A 53 -2.16 5.53 15.31
CA SER A 53 -1.20 6.51 15.82
C SER A 53 -0.85 6.31 17.31
N GLU A 54 -1.74 5.65 18.06
CA GLU A 54 -1.52 5.31 19.47
C GLU A 54 -0.39 4.27 19.64
N GLY A 55 -0.02 3.54 18.57
CA GLY A 55 1.13 2.64 18.56
C GLY A 55 2.49 3.35 18.66
N GLY A 56 2.52 4.69 18.54
CA GLY A 56 3.70 5.50 18.80
C GLY A 56 4.83 5.31 17.79
N LEU A 57 4.47 5.03 16.53
CA LEU A 57 5.37 4.99 15.37
C LEU A 57 4.93 6.07 14.38
N GLU A 58 5.85 6.63 13.60
CA GLU A 58 5.50 7.65 12.62
C GLU A 58 4.56 7.06 11.55
N LEU A 59 3.46 7.76 11.27
CA LEU A 59 2.51 7.38 10.23
C LEU A 59 2.57 8.38 9.07
N GLU A 60 2.50 7.88 7.85
CA GLU A 60 2.43 8.67 6.62
C GLU A 60 1.20 8.22 5.81
N ALA A 61 0.43 9.17 5.29
CA ALA A 61 -0.80 8.91 4.54
C ALA A 61 -0.82 9.66 3.21
N PHE A 62 -1.42 9.03 2.20
CA PHE A 62 -1.68 9.68 0.92
C PHE A 62 -2.96 10.52 0.99
N VAL A 63 -2.86 11.82 0.76
CA VAL A 63 -4.02 12.74 0.77
C VAL A 63 -4.57 12.98 -0.64
N HIS A 64 -3.71 13.02 -1.66
CA HIS A 64 -4.10 13.29 -3.04
C HIS A 64 -3.25 12.52 -4.06
N GLY A 65 -3.66 12.53 -5.33
CA GLY A 65 -2.92 11.94 -6.45
C GLY A 65 -3.67 10.80 -7.15
N ALA A 66 -2.94 9.98 -7.91
CA ALA A 66 -3.51 8.82 -8.60
C ALA A 66 -3.77 7.67 -7.60
N ILE A 67 -4.86 7.78 -6.84
CA ILE A 67 -5.30 6.74 -5.91
C ILE A 67 -5.64 5.47 -6.70
N CYS A 68 -5.10 4.35 -6.24
CA CYS A 68 -5.33 3.03 -6.83
C CYS A 68 -6.73 2.53 -6.45
N ILE A 69 -7.39 1.81 -7.36
CA ILE A 69 -8.63 1.09 -7.05
C ILE A 69 -8.37 -0.24 -6.32
N SER A 70 -7.16 -0.79 -6.44
CA SER A 70 -6.77 -2.02 -5.76
C SER A 70 -6.41 -1.76 -4.30
N TYR A 71 -6.81 -2.68 -3.43
CA TYR A 71 -6.57 -2.62 -1.99
C TYR A 71 -5.07 -2.47 -1.69
N SER A 72 -4.71 -1.46 -0.92
CA SER A 72 -3.32 -1.18 -0.55
C SER A 72 -2.33 -1.05 -1.73
N GLY A 73 -2.82 -0.83 -2.96
CA GLY A 73 -2.01 -0.77 -4.18
C GLY A 73 -1.52 -2.12 -4.71
N GLN A 74 -2.02 -3.25 -4.18
CA GLN A 74 -1.69 -4.59 -4.64
C GLN A 74 -2.41 -4.89 -5.97
N CYS A 75 -1.77 -4.55 -7.10
CA CYS A 75 -2.39 -4.63 -8.41
C CYS A 75 -1.51 -5.31 -9.45
N LEU A 76 -2.05 -6.32 -10.14
CA LEU A 76 -1.41 -6.97 -11.28
C LEU A 76 -2.00 -6.54 -12.64
N LEU A 77 -3.13 -5.82 -12.64
CA LEU A 77 -3.91 -5.51 -13.85
C LEU A 77 -3.07 -4.85 -14.95
N SER A 78 -2.33 -3.79 -14.62
CA SER A 78 -1.47 -3.07 -15.57
C SER A 78 -0.30 -3.91 -16.08
N SER A 79 0.20 -4.83 -15.25
CA SER A 79 1.22 -5.79 -15.68
C SER A 79 0.66 -6.79 -16.68
N MET A 80 -0.54 -7.30 -16.42
CA MET A 80 -1.18 -8.33 -17.24
C MET A 80 -1.65 -7.78 -18.59
N ILE A 81 -2.23 -6.58 -18.61
CA ILE A 81 -2.79 -5.99 -19.85
C ILE A 81 -1.69 -5.43 -20.77
N GLY A 82 -0.64 -4.82 -20.21
CA GLY A 82 0.31 -4.05 -21.02
C GLY A 82 1.77 -4.12 -20.56
N GLY A 83 2.13 -5.11 -19.74
CA GLY A 83 3.52 -5.30 -19.26
C GLY A 83 4.02 -4.25 -18.27
N ARG A 84 3.18 -3.28 -17.89
CA ARG A 84 3.56 -2.12 -17.06
C ARG A 84 3.14 -2.34 -15.62
N SER A 85 4.04 -2.89 -14.79
CA SER A 85 3.72 -3.26 -13.41
C SER A 85 3.47 -2.05 -12.50
N GLY A 86 2.26 -1.96 -11.93
CA GLY A 86 1.93 -0.94 -10.94
C GLY A 86 2.73 -1.07 -9.64
N ASN A 87 3.05 -2.29 -9.23
CA ASN A 87 3.89 -2.59 -8.06
C ASN A 87 5.35 -2.14 -8.24
N LYS A 88 5.76 -1.78 -9.47
CA LYS A 88 7.07 -1.19 -9.79
C LYS A 88 6.98 0.31 -10.09
N GLY A 89 5.87 0.97 -9.77
CA GLY A 89 5.64 2.38 -10.07
C GLY A 89 5.39 2.70 -11.55
N ALA A 90 5.22 1.69 -12.41
CA ALA A 90 5.08 1.88 -13.87
C ALA A 90 3.63 1.87 -14.37
N CYS A 91 2.64 1.90 -13.47
CA CYS A 91 1.22 1.71 -13.79
C CYS A 91 0.76 2.57 -14.97
N ALA A 92 0.11 1.95 -15.96
CA ALA A 92 -0.53 2.63 -17.10
C ALA A 92 -1.99 3.02 -16.82
N GLN A 93 -2.46 2.81 -15.58
CA GLN A 93 -3.82 3.10 -15.14
C GLN A 93 -4.91 2.45 -16.00
N PRO A 94 -4.80 1.16 -16.39
CA PRO A 94 -5.79 0.52 -17.27
C PRO A 94 -7.20 0.54 -16.67
N CYS A 95 -7.34 0.53 -15.35
CA CYS A 95 -8.62 0.63 -14.65
C CYS A 95 -9.39 1.94 -14.92
N ARG A 96 -8.76 2.95 -15.54
CA ARG A 96 -9.38 4.23 -15.91
C ARG A 96 -9.72 4.30 -17.40
N LEU A 97 -9.37 3.28 -18.17
CA LEU A 97 -9.70 3.21 -19.59
C LEU A 97 -11.17 2.87 -19.79
N THR A 98 -11.68 3.15 -20.98
CA THR A 98 -13.04 2.78 -21.37
C THR A 98 -13.14 1.26 -21.57
N TYR A 99 -14.18 0.65 -21.00
CA TYR A 99 -14.48 -0.77 -21.15
C TYR A 99 -15.88 -0.96 -21.74
N ASN A 100 -16.05 -1.99 -22.57
CA ASN A 100 -17.36 -2.43 -23.06
C ASN A 100 -17.90 -3.52 -22.14
N LEU A 101 -19.15 -3.36 -21.66
CA LEU A 101 -19.82 -4.40 -20.88
C LEU A 101 -20.30 -5.52 -21.83
N TYR A 102 -19.75 -6.71 -21.68
CA TYR A 102 -20.21 -7.88 -22.43
C TYR A 102 -21.27 -8.60 -21.60
N LEU A 103 -22.55 -8.39 -21.92
CA LEU A 103 -23.67 -8.89 -21.11
C LEU A 103 -23.85 -10.42 -21.13
N GLY A 104 -23.14 -11.15 -21.99
CA GLY A 104 -23.17 -12.61 -22.01
C GLY A 104 -24.55 -13.23 -22.29
N ILE A 105 -25.58 -12.42 -22.53
CA ILE A 105 -26.92 -12.87 -22.92
C ILE A 105 -26.77 -13.47 -24.32
N LYS A 106 -26.60 -14.80 -24.37
CA LYS A 106 -26.88 -15.56 -25.58
C LYS A 106 -28.35 -15.32 -25.89
N LYS A 107 -28.63 -14.62 -27.00
CA LYS A 107 -29.93 -14.73 -27.66
C LYS A 107 -30.14 -16.17 -28.12
#